data_AF-A0A920MRF5-F1
#
_entry.id   AF-A0A920MRF5-F1
#
_cell.length_a   1.000
_cell.length_b   1.000
_cell.length_c   1.000
_cell.angle_alpha   90.00
_cell.angle_beta   90.00
_cell.angle_gamma   90.00
#
_symmetry.space_group_name_H-M   'P 1'
#
loop_
_entity.id
_entity.type
_entity.pdbx_description
1 polymer ?
#
loop_
_entity_poly.entity_id
_entity_poly.type
_entity_poly.pdbx_seq_one_letter_code
_entity_poly.pdbx_strand_id
1 'polypeptide(L)' 'MNILVVLEDNQGSLHRLSREAVAGAQKLGGLVTALAIGKNAGSLASELSSYELEEY' A
#
# COMPACT_ATOMS: atom_id res chain seq x y z
N MET A 1 -1.47 -15.13 8.07
CA MET A 1 -1.53 -13.84 8.78
C MET A 1 -2.08 -12.82 7.80
N ASN A 2 -2.96 -11.92 8.25
CA ASN A 2 -3.47 -10.84 7.41
C ASN A 2 -2.78 -9.56 7.87
N ILE A 3 -2.16 -8.84 6.93
CA ILE A 3 -1.40 -7.62 7.20
C ILE A 3 -2.07 -6.48 6.45
N LEU A 4 -2.55 -5.49 7.19
CA LEU A 4 -3.07 -4.25 6.62
C LEU A 4 -1.97 -3.19 6.63
N VAL A 5 -1.68 -2.62 5.46
CA VAL A 5 -0.79 -1.46 5.31
C VAL A 5 -1.63 -0.25 4.96
N VAL A 6 -1.65 0.75 5.84
CA VAL A 6 -2.30 2.03 5.57
C VAL A 6 -1.33 2.92 4.78
N LEU A 7 -1.80 3.41 3.64
CA LEU A 7 -1.00 4.22 2.73
C LEU A 7 -1.09 5.69 3.11
N GLU A 8 0.05 6.35 3.07
CA GLU A 8 0.17 7.78 3.30
C GLU A 8 0.35 8.50 1.96
N ASP A 9 -0.49 9.50 1.74
CA ASP A 9 -0.36 10.42 0.60
C ASP A 9 0.73 11.44 0.88
N ASN A 10 1.62 11.60 -0.09
CA ASN A 10 2.58 12.68 -0.17
C ASN A 10 2.25 13.56 -1.37
N GLN A 11 1.32 14.49 -1.18
CA GLN A 11 0.94 15.48 -2.19
C GLN A 11 0.51 14.84 -3.53
N GLY A 12 -0.24 13.76 -3.49
CA GLY A 12 -0.68 13.01 -4.68
C GLY A 12 0.23 11.89 -5.14
N SER A 13 1.30 11.62 -4.41
CA SER A 13 2.18 10.47 -4.64
C SER A 13 2.26 9.57 -3.42
N LEU A 14 2.62 8.30 -3.59
CA LEU A 14 2.79 7.39 -2.46
C LEU A 14 4.00 7.78 -1.61
N HIS A 15 3.79 8.00 -0.31
CA HIS A 15 4.88 8.29 0.61
C HIS A 15 5.87 7.11 0.66
N ARG A 16 7.17 7.42 0.75
CA ARG A 16 8.25 6.41 0.73
C ARG A 16 8.06 5.35 1.83
N LEU A 17 7.63 5.76 3.02
CA LEU A 17 7.42 4.85 4.15
C LEU A 17 6.34 3.81 3.84
N SER A 18 5.28 4.16 3.11
CA SER A 18 4.24 3.21 2.73
C SER A 18 4.78 2.14 1.78
N ARG A 19 5.69 2.49 0.87
CA ARG A 19 6.38 1.50 -0.01
C ARG A 19 7.24 0.54 0.80
N GLU A 20 7.98 1.06 1.78
CA GLU A 20 8.82 0.24 2.67
C GLU A 20 7.96 -0.66 3.57
N ALA A 21 6.82 -0.16 4.05
CA ALA A 21 5.87 -0.94 4.85
C ALA A 21 5.26 -2.10 4.05
N VAL A 22 4.86 -1.86 2.79
CA VAL A 22 4.39 -2.93 1.89
C VAL A 22 5.47 -3.98 1.67
N ALA A 23 6.70 -3.57 1.33
CA ALA A 23 7.80 -4.50 1.10
C ALA A 23 8.18 -5.28 2.38
N GLY A 24 8.10 -4.63 3.54
CA GLY A 24 8.28 -5.27 4.85
C GLY A 24 7.19 -6.30 5.14
N ALA A 25 5.93 -5.95 4.89
CA ALA A 25 4.78 -6.84 5.07
C ALA A 25 4.89 -8.10 4.19
N GLN A 26 5.31 -7.96 2.93
CA GLN A 26 5.53 -9.10 2.03
C GLN A 26 6.61 -10.04 2.57
N LYS A 27 7.68 -9.53 3.18
CA LYS A 27 8.75 -10.34 3.79
C LYS A 27 8.32 -11.07 5.05
N LEU A 28 7.34 -10.55 5.80
CA LEU A 28 6.80 -11.22 6.99
C LEU A 28 5.95 -12.45 6.62
N GLY A 29 5.51 -12.54 5.35
CA GLY A 29 4.65 -13.60 4.85
C GLY A 29 3.18 -13.43 5.28
N GLY A 30 2.28 -13.99 4.48
CA GLY A 30 0.83 -13.84 4.67
C GLY A 30 0.17 -12.99 3.59
N LEU A 31 -1.12 -12.72 3.77
CA LEU A 31 -1.91 -11.89 2.86
C LEU A 31 -1.70 -10.42 3.23
N VAL A 32 -1.20 -9.64 2.27
CA VAL A 32 -0.98 -8.20 2.43
C VAL A 32 -2.08 -7.45 1.71
N THR A 33 -2.78 -6.61 2.46
CA THR A 33 -3.81 -5.70 1.97
C THR A 33 -3.32 -4.27 2.18
N ALA A 34 -3.55 -3.40 1.19
CA ALA A 34 -3.23 -1.98 1.28
C ALA A 34 -4.51 -1.13 1.30
N LEU A 35 -4.57 -0.11 2.16
CA LEU A 35 -5.70 0.80 2.26
C LEU A 35 -5.27 2.24 1.96
N ALA A 36 -5.82 2.81 0.90
CA ALA A 36 -5.68 4.22 0.56
C ALA A 36 -6.92 5.01 1.02
N ILE A 37 -6.72 6.15 1.68
CA ILE A 37 -7.83 7.02 2.13
C ILE A 37 -7.63 8.42 1.58
N GLY A 38 -8.70 9.01 1.03
CA GLY A 38 -8.75 10.41 0.61
C GLY A 38 -8.80 10.61 -0.90
N LYS A 39 -8.71 11.88 -1.32
CA LYS A 39 -8.96 12.29 -2.72
C LYS A 39 -8.01 11.68 -3.76
N ASN A 40 -6.82 11.27 -3.33
CA ASN A 40 -5.79 10.69 -4.21
C ASN A 40 -5.78 9.16 -4.17
N ALA A 41 -6.74 8.51 -3.51
CA ALA A 41 -6.75 7.06 -3.27
C ALA A 41 -6.59 6.23 -4.57
N GLY A 42 -7.29 6.61 -5.64
CA GLY A 42 -7.15 5.92 -6.93
C GLY A 42 -5.75 6.02 -7.56
N SER A 43 -5.08 7.17 -7.41
CA SER A 43 -3.70 7.36 -7.86
C SER A 43 -2.73 6.50 -7.04
N LEU A 44 -2.90 6.49 -5.73
CA LEU A 44 -2.10 5.67 -4.79
C LEU A 44 -2.24 4.17 -5.06
N ALA A 45 -3.47 3.70 -5.32
CA ALA A 45 -3.73 2.31 -5.71
C ALA A 45 -3.04 1.96 -7.04
N SER A 46 -3.09 2.87 -8.02
CA SER A 46 -2.44 2.67 -9.32
C SER A 46 -0.91 2.59 -9.20
N GLU A 47 -0.28 3.35 -8.30
CA GLU A 47 1.16 3.24 -8.03
C GLU A 47 1.55 1.87 -7.44
N LEU A 48 0.61 1.20 -6.76
CA LEU A 48 0.82 -0.09 -6.14
C LEU A 48 0.48 -1.28 -7.03
N SER A 49 0.01 -1.07 -8.26
CA SER A 49 -0.37 -2.15 -9.19
C SER A 49 0.78 -3.08 -9.57
N SER A 50 2.03 -2.67 -9.30
CA SER A 50 3.24 -3.48 -9.51
C SER A 50 3.61 -4.38 -8.32
N TYR A 51 2.89 -4.27 -7.21
CA TYR A 51 3.08 -5.08 -6.01
C TYR A 51 2.06 -6.23 -5.98
N GLU A 52 2.49 -7.42 -5.57
CA GLU A 52 1.56 -8.53 -5.27
C GLU A 52 0.83 -8.23 -3.94
N LEU A 53 -0.37 -7.64 -4.05
CA LEU A 53 -1.25 -7.26 -2.95
C LEU A 53 -2.68 -7.74 -3.22
N GLU A 54 -3.44 -8.03 -2.17
CA GLU A 54 -4.89 -8.09 -2.27
C GLU A 54 -5.45 -6.66 -2.17
N GLU A 55 -6.17 -6.22 -3.21
CA GLU A 55 -6.84 -4.91 -3.26
C GLU A 55 -8.18 -4.95 -2.52
N TYR A 56 -8.45 -3.95 -1.65
CA TYR A 56 -9.75 -3.73 -1.02
C TYR A 56 -10.06 -2.24 -0.83
#